data_AF-A0A254RL26-F1
#
_entry.id   AF-A0A254RL26-F1
#
_cell.length_a   1.000
_cell.length_b   1.000
_cell.length_c   1.000
_cell.angle_alpha   90.00
_cell.angle_beta   90.00
_cell.angle_gamma   90.00
#
_symmetry.space_group_name_H-M   'P 1'
#
loop_
_entity.id
_entity.type
_entity.pdbx_description
1 polymer ?
#
loop_
_entity_poly.entity_id
_entity_poly.type
_entity_poly.pdbx_seq_one_letter_code
_entity_poly.pdbx_strand_id
1 'polypeptide(L)'
;MLDYLIPYLTRTFAFDPNSPLLFTQFYFWGFFAVVFAIFSLVHRKLLLRNAFLFATSLFFYYKTSGSYVCILIFCVIANFFIGKWIEKAQVKWKKKFLMIIVVIIDLLVLCYYKYSYFFLDALYDFTGIELHVYNFFAAASNKIFNTHSLVDTIILPVGISFFTFQAMSYCIDIYRGKIKPVTNILNFGFYLSFFPQLVAGPIVRADKFVPQLYKPYFLPRRAFGMAVFWILNGLGKKIILSDYLATNFVDRVFDQPLLYTGLENLIALFAYSLQVYADFSGYTDIAIGVALLMGFRLPQNFNSPYKALSPTEFWRRWHISLSSWWRDYLYIPLGGNRGASIGTFFWMGFLSLVAIMLSGSVWVAIALIALFLYISIYAYFKPDSRKFISTNMNAMATQIVGGWWHGASWNFIIWGGLNGFGQVFNKIWVKRSITFRASAALILFAVSAIVYKNYHIAICAITAVWFGVLFTGIFSVMIFRLFSDKTYHWLYVAWNVTLTFVFITFTRLFFRAGSNLDPAEANEVAWNTAKNMVQQMGTAWKWDTLGTIAWEHINIILVFIAGMLIHWIPKKWKSRYRIMFASQPIPLMVLSTAFIIFVIYQFMSADSCPFIYFQF
;
A
#
# COMPACT_ATOMS: atom_id res chain seq x y z
N MET A 1 0.35 -48.71 -0.28
CA MET A 1 0.16 -47.59 -1.24
C MET A 1 -0.76 -46.52 -0.65
N LEU A 2 -1.97 -46.87 -0.18
CA LEU A 2 -2.84 -45.95 0.57
C LEU A 2 -2.19 -45.33 1.82
N ASP A 3 -1.38 -46.10 2.56
CA ASP A 3 -0.67 -45.60 3.76
C ASP A 3 0.41 -44.54 3.47
N TYR A 4 0.87 -44.43 2.22
CA TYR A 4 1.77 -43.36 1.77
C TYR A 4 0.99 -42.25 1.06
N LEU A 5 -0.07 -42.62 0.33
CA LEU A 5 -0.90 -41.69 -0.43
C LEU A 5 -1.70 -40.77 0.48
N ILE A 6 -2.30 -41.29 1.56
CA ILE A 6 -3.13 -40.50 2.48
C ILE A 6 -2.27 -39.45 3.21
N PRO A 7 -1.13 -39.78 3.86
CA PRO A 7 -0.28 -38.76 4.46
C PRO A 7 0.27 -37.76 3.45
N TYR A 8 0.62 -38.20 2.23
CA TYR A 8 1.12 -37.33 1.18
C TYR A 8 0.03 -36.35 0.70
N LEU A 9 -1.19 -36.83 0.42
CA LEU A 9 -2.33 -35.99 0.04
C LEU A 9 -2.73 -35.06 1.18
N THR A 10 -2.78 -35.56 2.41
CA THR A 10 -3.05 -34.73 3.60
C THR A 10 -2.00 -33.64 3.74
N ARG A 11 -0.70 -33.93 3.62
CA ARG A 11 0.35 -32.91 3.66
C ARG A 11 0.26 -31.91 2.51
N THR A 12 -0.10 -32.38 1.31
CA THR A 12 -0.22 -31.53 0.11
C THR A 12 -1.42 -30.59 0.20
N PHE A 13 -2.56 -31.09 0.67
CA PHE A 13 -3.81 -30.34 0.70
C PHE A 13 -4.08 -29.62 2.02
N ALA A 14 -3.51 -30.07 3.15
CA ALA A 14 -3.64 -29.38 4.42
C ALA A 14 -2.94 -28.03 4.40
N PHE A 15 -3.48 -27.10 5.18
CA PHE A 15 -2.84 -25.82 5.44
C PHE A 15 -1.55 -26.02 6.25
N ASP A 16 -0.47 -25.38 5.81
CA ASP A 16 0.81 -25.30 6.53
C ASP A 16 1.20 -23.81 6.62
N PRO A 17 1.20 -23.22 7.84
CA PRO A 17 1.60 -21.83 8.05
C PRO A 17 3.01 -21.50 7.55
N ASN A 18 3.92 -22.47 7.56
CA ASN A 18 5.32 -22.28 7.18
C ASN A 18 5.54 -22.34 5.66
N SER A 19 4.55 -22.81 4.90
CA SER A 19 4.65 -23.05 3.46
C SER A 19 3.46 -22.43 2.69
N PRO A 20 3.23 -21.11 2.79
CA PRO A 20 2.11 -20.47 2.11
C PRO A 20 2.31 -20.47 0.60
N LEU A 21 1.22 -20.57 -0.16
CA LEU A 21 1.27 -20.60 -1.62
C LEU A 21 1.52 -19.19 -2.22
N LEU A 22 2.80 -18.84 -2.41
CA LEU A 22 3.23 -17.52 -2.92
C LEU A 22 3.66 -17.56 -4.39
N PHE A 23 3.43 -16.45 -5.13
CA PHE A 23 3.79 -16.35 -6.56
C PHE A 23 5.27 -16.53 -6.88
N THR A 24 6.15 -16.29 -5.92
CA THR A 24 7.61 -16.45 -6.06
C THR A 24 8.04 -17.91 -5.91
N GLN A 25 7.21 -18.76 -5.30
CA GLN A 25 7.55 -20.15 -5.05
C GLN A 25 7.23 -21.05 -6.24
N PHE A 26 8.05 -22.08 -6.43
CA PHE A 26 7.85 -23.08 -7.46
C PHE A 26 6.47 -23.79 -7.34
N TYR A 27 6.04 -24.08 -6.11
CA TYR A 27 4.76 -24.75 -5.84
C TYR A 27 3.55 -23.98 -6.39
N PHE A 28 3.58 -22.64 -6.40
CA PHE A 28 2.51 -21.85 -7.01
C PHE A 28 2.41 -22.08 -8.52
N TRP A 29 3.55 -22.16 -9.23
CA TRP A 29 3.55 -22.37 -10.67
C TRP A 29 3.09 -23.79 -11.04
N GLY A 30 3.44 -24.79 -10.23
CA GLY A 30 2.87 -26.14 -10.34
C GLY A 30 1.35 -26.15 -10.15
N PHE A 31 0.86 -25.51 -9.08
CA PHE A 31 -0.57 -25.32 -8.85
C PHE A 31 -1.26 -24.60 -10.02
N PHE A 32 -0.69 -23.49 -10.48
CA PHE A 32 -1.27 -22.70 -11.56
C PHE A 32 -1.28 -23.45 -12.89
N ALA A 33 -0.27 -24.28 -13.18
CA ALA A 33 -0.26 -25.13 -14.36
C ALA A 33 -1.43 -26.13 -14.35
N VAL A 34 -1.69 -26.78 -13.21
CA VAL A 34 -2.85 -27.67 -13.04
C VAL A 34 -4.16 -26.91 -13.20
N VAL A 35 -4.28 -25.74 -12.55
CA VAL A 35 -5.47 -24.88 -12.66
C VAL A 35 -5.71 -24.47 -14.12
N PHE A 36 -4.66 -24.08 -14.83
CA PHE A 36 -4.76 -23.64 -16.22
C PHE A 36 -5.10 -24.78 -17.17
N ALA A 37 -4.57 -25.99 -16.92
CA ALA A 37 -4.93 -27.20 -17.66
C ALA A 37 -6.43 -27.53 -17.50
N ILE A 38 -6.94 -27.56 -16.27
CA ILE A 38 -8.37 -27.79 -16.03
C ILE A 38 -9.23 -26.65 -16.59
N PHE A 39 -8.78 -25.39 -16.43
CA PHE A 39 -9.42 -24.22 -17.01
C PHE A 39 -9.58 -24.37 -18.53
N SER A 40 -8.57 -24.90 -19.24
CA SER A 40 -8.62 -25.16 -20.69
C SER A 40 -9.72 -26.16 -21.11
N LEU A 41 -10.20 -26.99 -20.18
CA LEU A 41 -11.30 -27.92 -20.42
C LEU A 41 -12.67 -27.29 -20.12
N VAL A 42 -12.76 -26.43 -19.11
CA VAL A 42 -14.04 -25.88 -18.61
C VAL A 42 -14.40 -24.50 -19.15
N HIS A 43 -13.45 -23.74 -19.74
CA HIS A 43 -13.62 -22.33 -20.10
C HIS A 43 -14.77 -22.05 -21.08
N ARG A 44 -15.22 -23.06 -21.84
CA ARG A 44 -16.31 -22.92 -22.84
C ARG A 44 -17.68 -22.73 -22.18
N LYS A 45 -17.90 -23.30 -21.00
CA LYS A 45 -19.17 -23.18 -20.25
C LYS A 45 -19.02 -22.14 -19.15
N LEU A 46 -19.68 -20.99 -19.29
CA LEU A 46 -19.51 -19.84 -18.37
C LEU A 46 -19.74 -20.19 -16.90
N LEU A 47 -20.81 -20.92 -16.59
CA LEU A 47 -21.13 -21.30 -15.21
C LEU A 47 -20.06 -22.22 -14.62
N LEU A 48 -19.65 -23.26 -15.37
CA LEU A 48 -18.63 -24.21 -14.93
C LEU A 48 -17.27 -23.52 -14.75
N ARG A 49 -16.89 -22.64 -15.68
CA ARG A 49 -15.68 -21.81 -15.59
C ARG A 49 -15.68 -20.95 -14.33
N ASN A 50 -16.76 -20.21 -14.08
CA ASN A 50 -16.84 -19.30 -12.94
C ASN A 50 -16.90 -20.08 -11.62
N ALA A 51 -17.61 -21.21 -11.58
CA ALA A 51 -17.64 -22.11 -10.43
C ALA A 51 -16.25 -22.71 -10.12
N PHE A 52 -15.55 -23.17 -11.16
CA PHE A 52 -14.20 -23.70 -11.04
C PHE A 52 -13.21 -22.65 -10.53
N LEU A 53 -13.24 -21.44 -11.10
CA LEU A 53 -12.36 -20.36 -10.65
C LEU A 53 -12.71 -19.87 -9.25
N PHE A 54 -13.98 -19.89 -8.85
CA PHE A 54 -14.39 -19.62 -7.47
C PHE A 54 -13.83 -20.67 -6.51
N ALA A 55 -14.04 -21.96 -6.79
CA ALA A 55 -13.54 -23.06 -5.95
C ALA A 55 -12.00 -23.04 -5.84
N THR A 56 -11.31 -22.86 -6.97
CA THR A 56 -9.85 -22.71 -7.02
C THR A 56 -9.37 -21.53 -6.18
N SER A 57 -10.11 -20.42 -6.22
CA SER A 57 -9.75 -19.24 -5.44
C SER A 57 -9.96 -19.41 -3.95
N LEU A 58 -11.03 -20.10 -3.54
CA LEU A 58 -11.24 -20.49 -2.13
C LEU A 58 -10.14 -21.45 -1.67
N PHE A 59 -9.75 -22.42 -2.50
CA PHE A 59 -8.67 -23.34 -2.18
C PHE A 59 -7.32 -22.61 -2.05
N PHE A 60 -7.00 -21.70 -2.98
CA PHE A 60 -5.81 -20.87 -2.88
C PHE A 60 -5.79 -20.08 -1.57
N TYR A 61 -6.90 -19.43 -1.22
CA TYR A 61 -7.01 -18.67 0.02
C TYR A 61 -6.91 -19.54 1.27
N TYR A 62 -7.49 -20.75 1.25
CA TYR A 62 -7.32 -21.72 2.33
C TYR A 62 -5.85 -22.14 2.50
N LYS A 63 -5.11 -22.34 1.40
CA LYS A 63 -3.68 -22.67 1.48
C LYS A 63 -2.82 -21.49 1.98
N THR A 64 -3.28 -20.25 1.86
CA THR A 64 -2.58 -19.08 2.39
C THR A 64 -3.03 -18.66 3.79
N SER A 65 -4.26 -18.96 4.19
CA SER A 65 -4.88 -18.38 5.40
C SER A 65 -5.70 -19.38 6.22
N GLY A 66 -5.63 -20.67 5.93
CA GLY A 66 -6.30 -21.72 6.69
C GLY A 66 -7.81 -21.52 6.83
N SER A 67 -8.32 -21.71 8.05
CA SER A 67 -9.75 -21.63 8.37
C SER A 67 -10.38 -20.25 8.16
N TYR A 68 -9.57 -19.19 7.99
CA TYR A 68 -10.07 -17.86 7.68
C TYR A 68 -10.80 -17.76 6.34
N VAL A 69 -10.72 -18.79 5.48
CA VAL A 69 -11.60 -18.92 4.29
C VAL A 69 -13.09 -18.84 4.65
N CYS A 70 -13.48 -19.26 5.86
CA CYS A 70 -14.85 -19.13 6.36
C CYS A 70 -15.30 -17.67 6.45
N ILE A 71 -14.40 -16.74 6.78
CA ILE A 71 -14.70 -15.30 6.81
C ILE A 71 -14.95 -14.79 5.39
N LEU A 72 -14.12 -15.21 4.43
CA LEU A 72 -14.31 -14.83 3.03
C LEU A 72 -15.66 -15.33 2.51
N ILE A 73 -16.03 -16.57 2.82
CA ILE A 73 -17.35 -17.15 2.47
C ILE A 73 -18.48 -16.36 3.14
N PHE A 74 -18.34 -16.03 4.43
CA PHE A 74 -19.30 -15.19 5.14
C PHE A 74 -19.48 -13.83 4.45
N CYS A 75 -18.38 -13.14 4.10
CA CYS A 75 -18.42 -11.88 3.37
C CYS A 75 -19.09 -12.03 2.00
N VAL A 76 -18.84 -13.13 1.27
CA VAL A 76 -19.51 -13.45 -0.01
C VAL A 76 -21.03 -13.57 0.21
N ILE A 77 -21.46 -14.35 1.20
CA ILE A 77 -22.88 -14.60 1.49
C ILE A 77 -23.57 -13.30 1.90
N ALA A 78 -23.04 -12.60 2.90
CA ALA A 78 -23.63 -11.39 3.45
C ALA A 78 -23.80 -10.31 2.38
N ASN A 79 -22.74 -10.00 1.63
CA ASN A 79 -22.78 -8.95 0.61
C ASN A 79 -23.63 -9.34 -0.61
N PHE A 80 -23.69 -10.62 -0.98
CA PHE A 80 -24.57 -11.08 -2.06
C PHE A 80 -26.05 -10.86 -1.72
N PHE A 81 -26.49 -11.32 -0.55
CA PHE A 81 -27.89 -11.25 -0.15
C PHE A 81 -28.30 -9.82 0.18
N ILE A 82 -27.51 -9.09 0.97
CA ILE A 82 -27.83 -7.69 1.31
C ILE A 82 -27.80 -6.82 0.04
N GLY A 83 -26.84 -7.03 -0.87
CA GLY A 83 -26.83 -6.34 -2.17
C GLY A 83 -28.12 -6.54 -2.98
N LYS A 84 -28.66 -7.77 -3.00
CA LYS A 84 -29.97 -8.04 -3.61
C LYS A 84 -31.13 -7.38 -2.87
N TRP A 85 -31.09 -7.34 -1.54
CA TRP A 85 -32.13 -6.68 -0.74
C TRP A 85 -32.12 -5.16 -0.91
N ILE A 86 -30.94 -4.53 -1.06
CA ILE A 86 -30.81 -3.10 -1.39
C ILE A 86 -31.54 -2.79 -2.70
N GLU A 87 -31.35 -3.63 -3.73
CA GLU A 87 -32.00 -3.41 -5.02
C GLU A 87 -33.52 -3.60 -4.94
N LYS A 88 -34.00 -4.64 -4.24
CA LYS A 88 -35.43 -4.92 -4.07
C LYS A 88 -36.17 -3.86 -3.25
N ALA A 89 -35.50 -3.20 -2.31
CA ALA A 89 -36.12 -2.23 -1.43
C ALA A 89 -36.62 -1.01 -2.20
N GLN A 90 -37.92 -0.75 -2.19
CA GLN A 90 -38.51 0.39 -2.93
C GLN A 90 -38.28 1.73 -2.23
N VAL A 91 -38.17 1.73 -0.89
CA VAL A 91 -38.10 2.95 -0.08
C VAL A 91 -36.65 3.35 0.20
N LYS A 92 -36.32 4.63 0.00
CA LYS A 92 -34.95 5.19 0.13
C LYS A 92 -34.32 4.94 1.51
N TRP A 93 -35.08 5.03 2.59
CA TRP A 93 -34.56 4.79 3.94
C TRP A 93 -34.17 3.32 4.15
N LYS A 94 -34.97 2.37 3.64
CA LYS A 94 -34.66 0.93 3.70
C LYS A 94 -33.40 0.60 2.91
N LYS A 95 -33.24 1.17 1.71
CA LYS A 95 -31.99 1.06 0.92
C LYS A 95 -30.77 1.56 1.72
N LYS A 96 -30.91 2.74 2.34
CA LYS A 96 -29.84 3.34 3.16
C LYS A 96 -29.51 2.49 4.39
N PHE A 97 -30.52 1.98 5.08
CA PHE A 97 -30.37 1.13 6.26
C PHE A 97 -29.64 -0.18 5.94
N LEU A 98 -30.05 -0.88 4.88
CA LEU A 98 -29.38 -2.11 4.43
C LEU A 98 -27.92 -1.85 4.02
N MET A 99 -27.66 -0.74 3.33
CA MET A 99 -26.29 -0.33 2.97
C MET A 99 -25.45 -0.03 4.22
N ILE A 100 -26.02 0.64 5.23
CA ILE A 100 -25.32 0.91 6.50
C ILE A 100 -25.02 -0.41 7.22
N ILE A 101 -25.98 -1.33 7.30
CA ILE A 101 -25.78 -2.64 7.95
C ILE A 101 -24.63 -3.40 7.31
N VAL A 102 -24.60 -3.53 5.98
CA VAL A 102 -23.53 -4.31 5.33
C VAL A 102 -22.17 -3.65 5.49
N VAL A 103 -22.09 -2.31 5.43
CA VAL A 103 -20.86 -1.58 5.72
C VAL A 103 -20.42 -1.79 7.16
N ILE A 104 -21.35 -1.81 8.13
CA ILE A 104 -21.02 -2.11 9.53
C ILE A 104 -20.51 -3.54 9.67
N ILE A 105 -21.15 -4.54 9.05
CA ILE A 105 -20.70 -5.94 9.09
C ILE A 105 -19.27 -6.06 8.54
N ASP A 106 -19.04 -5.49 7.36
CA ASP A 106 -17.74 -5.50 6.68
C ASP A 106 -16.65 -4.83 7.52
N LEU A 107 -16.95 -3.66 8.10
CA LEU A 107 -16.03 -2.94 8.97
C LEU A 107 -15.81 -3.63 10.31
N LEU A 108 -16.81 -4.27 10.91
CA LEU A 108 -16.65 -5.00 12.17
C LEU A 108 -15.70 -6.18 12.02
N VAL A 109 -15.83 -6.94 10.92
CA VAL A 109 -14.90 -8.04 10.60
C VAL A 109 -13.48 -7.50 10.45
N LEU A 110 -13.31 -6.41 9.71
CA LEU A 110 -11.99 -5.77 9.56
C LEU A 110 -11.44 -5.22 10.88
N CYS A 111 -12.27 -4.52 11.67
CA CYS A 111 -11.92 -3.94 12.96
C CYS A 111 -11.46 -5.02 13.95
N TYR A 112 -12.21 -6.11 14.05
CA TYR A 112 -11.91 -7.22 14.96
C TYR A 112 -10.54 -7.86 14.66
N TYR A 113 -10.25 -8.18 13.41
CA TYR A 113 -8.99 -8.85 13.07
C TYR A 113 -7.79 -7.91 13.00
N LYS A 114 -7.99 -6.64 12.63
CA LYS A 114 -6.88 -5.72 12.35
C LYS A 114 -6.59 -4.72 13.46
N TYR A 115 -7.61 -4.29 14.22
CA TYR A 115 -7.48 -3.13 15.11
C TYR A 115 -7.75 -3.45 16.58
N SER A 116 -8.10 -4.70 16.94
CA SER A 116 -8.39 -5.06 18.33
C SER A 116 -7.21 -4.73 19.26
N TYR A 117 -6.00 -5.21 18.96
CA TYR A 117 -4.80 -4.90 19.76
C TYR A 117 -4.61 -3.39 19.95
N PHE A 118 -4.58 -2.65 18.84
CA PHE A 118 -4.44 -1.19 18.85
C PHE A 118 -5.48 -0.47 19.74
N PHE A 119 -6.75 -0.90 19.72
CA PHE A 119 -7.78 -0.30 20.57
C PHE A 119 -7.64 -0.70 22.04
N LEU A 120 -7.19 -1.93 22.34
CA LEU A 120 -6.93 -2.36 23.70
C LEU A 120 -5.71 -1.64 24.29
N ASP A 121 -4.63 -1.50 23.53
CA ASP A 121 -3.45 -0.71 23.91
C ASP A 121 -3.84 0.74 24.19
N ALA A 122 -4.61 1.37 23.29
CA ALA A 122 -5.08 2.74 23.48
C ALA A 122 -6.02 2.90 24.69
N LEU A 123 -6.78 1.86 25.03
CA LEU A 123 -7.63 1.86 26.23
C LEU A 123 -6.79 1.69 27.49
N TYR A 124 -5.79 0.81 27.47
CA TYR A 124 -4.85 0.61 28.56
C TYR A 124 -4.08 1.90 28.86
N ASP A 125 -3.52 2.54 27.84
CA ASP A 125 -2.82 3.82 27.96
C ASP A 125 -3.69 4.93 28.58
N PHE A 126 -5.01 4.89 28.33
CA PHE A 126 -5.95 5.90 28.81
C PHE A 126 -6.54 5.59 30.19
N THR A 127 -6.82 4.33 30.48
CA THR A 127 -7.60 3.92 31.67
C THR A 127 -6.80 3.12 32.69
N GLY A 128 -5.64 2.57 32.28
CA GLY A 128 -4.89 1.58 33.04
C GLY A 128 -5.56 0.19 33.10
N ILE A 129 -6.67 -0.02 32.40
CA ILE A 129 -7.39 -1.30 32.41
C ILE A 129 -6.74 -2.26 31.41
N GLU A 130 -6.20 -3.36 31.91
CA GLU A 130 -5.63 -4.43 31.09
C GLU A 130 -6.76 -5.34 30.58
N LEU A 131 -6.98 -5.31 29.27
CA LEU A 131 -7.90 -6.19 28.57
C LEU A 131 -7.12 -7.02 27.55
N HIS A 132 -7.45 -8.31 27.46
CA HIS A 132 -6.84 -9.20 26.49
C HIS A 132 -7.81 -9.52 25.35
N VAL A 133 -7.25 -9.76 24.17
CA VAL A 133 -8.03 -10.23 23.02
C VAL A 133 -8.55 -11.64 23.28
N TYR A 134 -9.74 -11.92 22.75
CA TYR A 134 -10.31 -13.26 22.77
C TYR A 134 -10.80 -13.63 21.36
N ASN A 135 -10.26 -14.72 20.83
CA ASN A 135 -10.57 -15.23 19.51
C ASN A 135 -11.82 -16.13 19.55
N PHE A 136 -13.00 -15.51 19.48
CA PHE A 136 -14.29 -16.20 19.51
C PHE A 136 -14.41 -17.25 18.41
N PHE A 137 -13.79 -17.03 17.24
CA PHE A 137 -13.79 -17.99 16.14
C PHE A 137 -12.93 -19.22 16.43
N ALA A 138 -11.73 -19.03 16.99
CA ALA A 138 -10.89 -20.13 17.43
C ALA A 138 -11.58 -20.92 18.55
N ALA A 139 -12.18 -20.25 19.53
CA ALA A 139 -12.93 -20.90 20.61
C ALA A 139 -14.10 -21.75 20.07
N ALA A 140 -14.88 -21.21 19.13
CA ALA A 140 -15.97 -21.95 18.49
C ALA A 140 -15.45 -23.13 17.65
N SER A 141 -14.38 -22.94 16.87
CA SER A 141 -13.75 -24.00 16.07
C SER A 141 -13.19 -25.11 16.95
N ASN A 142 -12.53 -24.76 18.04
CA ASN A 142 -11.99 -25.70 19.02
C ASN A 142 -13.10 -26.58 19.59
N LYS A 143 -14.24 -25.97 19.94
CA LYS A 143 -15.41 -26.70 20.45
C LYS A 143 -16.08 -27.59 19.39
N ILE A 144 -16.23 -27.11 18.15
CA ILE A 144 -16.94 -27.83 17.08
C ILE A 144 -16.10 -28.99 16.53
N PHE A 145 -14.81 -28.75 16.29
CA PHE A 145 -13.91 -29.71 15.62
C PHE A 145 -12.98 -30.43 16.58
N ASN A 146 -13.13 -30.23 17.90
CA ASN A 146 -12.26 -30.76 18.94
C ASN A 146 -10.77 -30.46 18.66
N THR A 147 -10.49 -29.19 18.36
CA THR A 147 -9.13 -28.69 18.03
C THR A 147 -8.58 -27.80 19.15
N HIS A 148 -7.27 -27.54 19.16
CA HIS A 148 -6.58 -26.74 20.17
C HIS A 148 -5.87 -25.52 19.56
N SER A 149 -6.61 -24.73 18.78
CA SER A 149 -6.08 -23.47 18.23
C SER A 149 -5.96 -22.40 19.33
N LEU A 150 -5.00 -21.49 19.20
CA LEU A 150 -4.83 -20.39 20.16
C LEU A 150 -6.06 -19.47 20.18
N VAL A 151 -6.65 -19.31 21.37
CA VAL A 151 -7.81 -18.44 21.57
C VAL A 151 -7.39 -17.05 22.05
N ASP A 152 -6.23 -16.94 22.70
CA ASP A 152 -5.76 -15.68 23.28
C ASP A 152 -4.99 -14.80 22.27
N THR A 153 -4.99 -15.20 21.00
CA THR A 153 -4.32 -14.48 19.91
C THR A 153 -5.22 -14.35 18.69
N ILE A 154 -5.24 -13.17 18.07
CA ILE A 154 -5.94 -12.91 16.82
C ILE A 154 -4.90 -12.79 15.71
N ILE A 155 -4.85 -13.76 14.80
CA ILE A 155 -4.00 -13.70 13.62
C ILE A 155 -4.75 -12.94 12.53
N LEU A 156 -4.09 -11.97 11.91
CA LEU A 156 -4.65 -11.17 10.82
C LEU A 156 -4.80 -12.02 9.56
N PRO A 157 -6.03 -12.19 9.01
CA PRO A 157 -6.20 -12.93 7.78
C PRO A 157 -5.65 -12.14 6.59
N VAL A 158 -4.82 -12.80 5.79
CA VAL A 158 -4.23 -12.23 4.59
C VAL A 158 -5.32 -11.68 3.66
N GLY A 159 -5.16 -10.48 3.12
CA GLY A 159 -6.11 -9.91 2.16
C GLY A 159 -7.46 -9.42 2.74
N ILE A 160 -7.69 -9.52 4.05
CA ILE A 160 -8.94 -9.06 4.70
C ILE A 160 -9.30 -7.62 4.36
N SER A 161 -8.31 -6.74 4.36
CA SER A 161 -8.51 -5.34 4.01
C SER A 161 -8.96 -5.14 2.57
N PHE A 162 -8.48 -5.96 1.63
CA PHE A 162 -8.76 -5.82 0.19
C PHE A 162 -10.15 -6.33 -0.16
N PHE A 163 -10.51 -7.55 0.26
CA PHE A 163 -11.84 -8.08 -0.04
C PHE A 163 -12.94 -7.32 0.70
N THR A 164 -12.71 -6.84 1.92
CA THR A 164 -13.67 -5.99 2.64
C THR A 164 -13.96 -4.70 1.85
N PHE A 165 -12.93 -4.03 1.33
CA PHE A 165 -13.11 -2.82 0.52
C PHE A 165 -13.83 -3.09 -0.80
N GLN A 166 -13.56 -4.24 -1.41
CA GLN A 166 -14.21 -4.68 -2.64
C GLN A 166 -15.70 -5.02 -2.40
N ALA A 167 -16.01 -5.70 -1.30
CA ALA A 167 -17.37 -6.03 -0.86
C ALA A 167 -18.20 -4.78 -0.55
N MET A 168 -17.67 -3.87 0.28
CA MET A 168 -18.29 -2.60 0.60
C MET A 168 -18.59 -1.78 -0.66
N SER A 169 -17.60 -1.65 -1.56
CA SER A 169 -17.75 -0.86 -2.79
C SER A 169 -18.89 -1.37 -3.69
N TYR A 170 -19.07 -2.69 -3.76
CA TYR A 170 -20.16 -3.32 -4.50
C TYR A 170 -21.53 -2.94 -3.94
N CYS A 171 -21.75 -3.09 -2.63
CA CYS A 171 -23.02 -2.74 -1.99
C CYS A 171 -23.30 -1.23 -2.04
N ILE A 172 -22.28 -0.39 -1.85
CA ILE A 172 -22.41 1.07 -1.95
C ILE A 172 -22.78 1.48 -3.39
N ASP A 173 -22.20 0.85 -4.42
CA ASP A 173 -22.50 1.20 -5.81
C ASP A 173 -23.88 0.71 -6.26
N ILE A 174 -24.39 -0.41 -5.73
CA ILE A 174 -25.80 -0.81 -5.89
C ILE A 174 -26.71 0.24 -5.24
N TYR A 175 -26.41 0.63 -3.99
CA TYR A 175 -27.18 1.67 -3.29
C TYR A 175 -27.22 2.99 -4.06
N ARG A 176 -26.09 3.38 -4.69
CA ARG A 176 -25.97 4.56 -5.54
C ARG A 176 -26.60 4.39 -6.93
N GLY A 177 -27.12 3.22 -7.27
CA GLY A 177 -27.72 2.91 -8.58
C GLY A 177 -26.72 2.87 -9.74
N LYS A 178 -25.42 2.70 -9.47
CA LYS A 178 -24.37 2.66 -10.50
C LYS A 178 -24.27 1.30 -11.19
N ILE A 179 -24.57 0.23 -10.46
CA ILE A 179 -24.51 -1.15 -10.95
C ILE A 179 -25.74 -1.91 -10.48
N LYS A 180 -26.10 -2.99 -11.19
CA LYS A 180 -27.08 -3.97 -10.74
C LYS A 180 -26.39 -5.09 -9.93
N PRO A 181 -27.09 -5.71 -8.95
CA PRO A 181 -26.54 -6.85 -8.23
C PRO A 181 -26.20 -8.02 -9.16
N VAL A 182 -25.14 -8.75 -8.82
CA VAL A 182 -24.79 -10.01 -9.46
C VAL A 182 -25.91 -11.03 -9.23
N THR A 183 -26.28 -11.77 -10.28
CA THR A 183 -27.44 -12.67 -10.25
C THR A 183 -27.17 -13.98 -9.49
N ASN A 184 -25.99 -14.56 -9.68
CA ASN A 184 -25.59 -15.84 -9.09
C ASN A 184 -24.48 -15.66 -8.03
N ILE A 185 -24.62 -16.36 -6.91
CA ILE A 185 -23.63 -16.35 -5.81
C ILE A 185 -22.27 -16.86 -6.26
N LEU A 186 -22.19 -17.82 -7.20
CA LEU A 186 -20.92 -18.32 -7.73
C LEU A 186 -20.15 -17.23 -8.50
N ASN A 187 -20.86 -16.39 -9.26
CA ASN A 187 -20.24 -15.26 -9.97
C ASN A 187 -19.79 -14.17 -8.99
N PHE A 188 -20.57 -13.93 -7.92
CA PHE A 188 -20.21 -12.97 -6.90
C PHE A 188 -19.02 -13.44 -6.06
N GLY A 189 -19.05 -14.72 -5.66
CA GLY A 189 -17.95 -15.40 -4.99
C GLY A 189 -16.68 -15.36 -5.83
N PHE A 190 -16.77 -15.66 -7.12
CA PHE A 190 -15.64 -15.52 -8.05
C PHE A 190 -15.10 -14.08 -8.10
N TYR A 191 -15.98 -13.08 -8.25
CA TYR A 191 -15.57 -11.66 -8.22
C TYR A 191 -14.80 -11.31 -6.97
N LEU A 192 -15.32 -11.69 -5.79
CA LEU A 192 -14.75 -11.29 -4.51
C LEU A 192 -13.48 -12.06 -4.16
N SER A 193 -13.42 -13.35 -4.49
CA SER A 193 -12.32 -14.23 -4.11
C SER A 193 -11.21 -14.37 -5.16
N PHE A 194 -11.33 -13.77 -6.35
CA PHE A 194 -10.41 -14.06 -7.46
C PHE A 194 -8.92 -14.04 -7.06
N PHE A 195 -8.32 -15.22 -6.99
CA PHE A 195 -7.03 -15.41 -6.30
C PHE A 195 -5.87 -14.53 -6.79
N PRO A 196 -5.74 -14.16 -8.10
CA PRO A 196 -4.63 -13.33 -8.53
C PRO A 196 -4.61 -11.98 -7.81
N GLN A 197 -5.79 -11.45 -7.50
CA GLN A 197 -5.92 -10.15 -6.84
C GLN A 197 -6.21 -10.21 -5.34
N LEU A 198 -6.69 -11.35 -4.83
CA LEU A 198 -7.34 -11.44 -3.53
C LEU A 198 -6.47 -10.93 -2.37
N VAL A 199 -5.18 -11.30 -2.37
CA VAL A 199 -4.29 -10.97 -1.26
C VAL A 199 -3.84 -9.52 -1.29
N ALA A 200 -3.15 -9.13 -2.35
CA ALA A 200 -2.53 -7.81 -2.48
C ALA A 200 -2.61 -7.28 -3.91
N GLY A 201 -3.62 -7.69 -4.69
CA GLY A 201 -3.79 -7.19 -6.04
C GLY A 201 -4.45 -5.81 -6.09
N PRO A 202 -4.67 -5.29 -7.30
CA PRO A 202 -5.47 -4.09 -7.47
C PRO A 202 -6.88 -4.29 -6.88
N ILE A 203 -7.36 -3.32 -6.10
CA ILE A 203 -8.76 -3.31 -5.63
C ILE A 203 -9.67 -3.10 -6.83
N VAL A 204 -10.34 -4.16 -7.26
CA VAL A 204 -11.13 -4.16 -8.47
C VAL A 204 -12.55 -3.69 -8.21
N ARG A 205 -13.05 -2.87 -9.15
CA ARG A 205 -14.43 -2.39 -9.14
C ARG A 205 -15.37 -3.35 -9.84
N ALA A 206 -16.55 -3.56 -9.27
CA ALA A 206 -17.58 -4.41 -9.83
C ALA A 206 -18.00 -3.97 -11.24
N ASP A 207 -18.14 -2.66 -11.50
CA ASP A 207 -18.54 -2.12 -12.82
C ASP A 207 -17.57 -2.49 -13.95
N LYS A 208 -16.29 -2.76 -13.64
CA LYS A 208 -15.26 -3.16 -14.61
C LYS A 208 -15.08 -4.65 -14.71
N PHE A 209 -15.19 -5.39 -13.61
CA PHE A 209 -14.86 -6.81 -13.58
C PHE A 209 -16.06 -7.73 -13.76
N VAL A 210 -17.20 -7.41 -13.14
CA VAL A 210 -18.42 -8.22 -13.24
C VAL A 210 -18.86 -8.42 -14.70
N PRO A 211 -18.81 -7.41 -15.60
CA PRO A 211 -19.13 -7.64 -17.01
C PRO A 211 -18.22 -8.64 -17.72
N GLN A 212 -16.97 -8.81 -17.27
CA GLN A 212 -16.03 -9.79 -17.84
C GLN A 212 -16.42 -11.23 -17.47
N LEU A 213 -17.12 -11.44 -16.36
CA LEU A 213 -17.61 -12.75 -15.91
C LEU A 213 -18.61 -13.40 -16.85
N TYR A 214 -19.28 -12.60 -17.68
CA TYR A 214 -20.31 -13.04 -18.62
C TYR A 214 -19.80 -13.11 -20.07
N LYS A 215 -18.54 -12.72 -20.31
CA LYS A 215 -17.92 -12.81 -21.64
C LYS A 215 -17.26 -14.18 -21.85
N PRO A 216 -17.30 -14.74 -23.08
CA PRO A 216 -16.57 -15.95 -23.40
C PRO A 216 -15.06 -15.73 -23.23
N TYR A 217 -14.34 -16.79 -22.91
CA TYR A 217 -12.88 -16.74 -22.83
C TYR A 217 -12.27 -16.41 -24.20
N PHE A 218 -11.34 -15.46 -24.21
CA PHE A 218 -10.60 -15.08 -25.41
C PHE A 218 -9.20 -14.61 -25.03
N LEU A 219 -8.18 -15.30 -25.53
CA LEU A 219 -6.77 -14.95 -25.35
C LEU A 219 -6.04 -14.90 -26.69
N PRO A 220 -5.94 -13.72 -27.33
CA PRO A 220 -5.17 -13.58 -28.56
C PRO A 220 -3.68 -13.75 -28.26
N ARG A 221 -2.90 -14.22 -29.23
CA ARG A 221 -1.45 -14.48 -29.09
C ARG A 221 -0.66 -13.32 -28.48
N ARG A 222 -0.95 -12.09 -28.91
CA ARG A 222 -0.29 -10.90 -28.35
C ARG A 222 -0.64 -10.66 -26.88
N ALA A 223 -1.86 -10.97 -26.46
CA ALA A 223 -2.25 -10.88 -25.05
C ALA A 223 -1.59 -11.99 -24.21
N PHE A 224 -1.43 -13.20 -24.76
CA PHE A 224 -0.64 -14.26 -24.14
C PHE A 224 0.82 -13.79 -23.92
N GLY A 225 1.47 -13.25 -24.94
CA GLY A 225 2.84 -12.72 -24.81
C GLY A 225 2.95 -11.56 -23.81
N MET A 226 1.95 -10.68 -23.75
CA MET A 226 1.87 -9.64 -22.72
C MET A 226 1.69 -10.23 -21.31
N ALA A 227 0.93 -11.30 -21.16
CA ALA A 227 0.72 -11.97 -19.88
C ALA A 227 2.03 -12.57 -19.34
N VAL A 228 2.75 -13.29 -20.20
CA VAL A 228 4.09 -13.82 -19.88
C VAL A 228 5.06 -12.69 -19.55
N PHE A 229 5.07 -11.61 -20.33
CA PHE A 229 5.89 -10.44 -20.03
C PHE A 229 5.61 -9.87 -18.64
N TRP A 230 4.33 -9.69 -18.27
CA TRP A 230 3.96 -9.12 -16.98
C TRP A 230 4.38 -10.02 -15.80
N ILE A 231 4.24 -11.34 -15.95
CA ILE A 231 4.74 -12.32 -14.98
C ILE A 231 6.25 -12.17 -14.79
N LEU A 232 7.03 -12.19 -15.88
CA LEU A 232 8.49 -12.09 -15.82
C LEU A 232 8.96 -10.75 -15.26
N ASN A 233 8.32 -9.66 -15.68
CA ASN A 233 8.61 -8.33 -15.16
C ASN A 233 8.30 -8.21 -13.66
N GLY A 234 7.24 -8.88 -13.20
CA GLY A 234 6.87 -8.92 -11.80
C GLY A 234 7.86 -9.73 -10.95
N LEU A 235 8.23 -10.93 -11.41
CA LEU A 235 9.25 -11.78 -10.78
C LEU A 235 10.60 -11.08 -10.72
N GLY A 236 11.05 -10.47 -11.83
CA GLY A 236 12.31 -9.73 -11.86
C GLY A 236 12.33 -8.54 -10.89
N LYS A 237 11.24 -7.78 -10.78
CA LYS A 237 11.16 -6.71 -9.76
C LYS A 237 11.22 -7.25 -8.34
N LYS A 238 10.47 -8.33 -8.05
CA LYS A 238 10.43 -8.91 -6.71
C LYS A 238 11.79 -9.47 -6.32
N ILE A 239 12.34 -10.39 -7.10
CA ILE A 239 13.55 -11.14 -6.73
C ILE A 239 14.82 -10.28 -6.90
N ILE A 240 15.02 -9.64 -8.06
CA ILE A 240 16.28 -8.93 -8.36
C ILE A 240 16.36 -7.59 -7.64
N LEU A 241 15.25 -6.84 -7.54
CA LEU A 241 15.29 -5.50 -6.95
C LEU A 241 14.82 -5.51 -5.50
N SER A 242 13.68 -6.12 -5.19
CA SER A 242 13.12 -6.03 -3.85
C SER A 242 13.83 -6.93 -2.84
N ASP A 243 13.81 -8.25 -3.07
CA ASP A 243 14.34 -9.23 -2.13
C ASP A 243 15.85 -9.06 -1.94
N TYR A 244 16.57 -8.76 -3.02
CA TYR A 244 17.99 -8.44 -2.94
C TYR A 244 18.29 -7.24 -2.03
N LEU A 245 17.57 -6.11 -2.19
CA LEU A 245 17.77 -4.93 -1.33
C LEU A 245 17.32 -5.18 0.11
N ALA A 246 16.22 -5.93 0.29
CA ALA A 246 15.66 -6.27 1.60
C ALA A 246 16.65 -7.09 2.43
N THR A 247 16.99 -8.28 1.95
CA THR A 247 17.80 -9.28 2.66
C THR A 247 19.25 -8.85 2.87
N ASN A 248 19.83 -8.14 1.90
CA ASN A 248 21.26 -7.80 1.95
C ASN A 248 21.54 -6.49 2.68
N PHE A 249 20.54 -5.62 2.89
CA PHE A 249 20.82 -4.31 3.46
C PHE A 249 19.68 -3.71 4.26
N VAL A 250 18.52 -3.50 3.64
CA VAL A 250 17.45 -2.69 4.25
C VAL A 250 16.96 -3.30 5.57
N ASP A 251 16.68 -4.60 5.59
CA ASP A 251 16.13 -5.24 6.79
C ASP A 251 17.13 -5.16 7.95
N ARG A 252 18.40 -5.47 7.69
CA ARG A 252 19.47 -5.40 8.70
C ARG A 252 19.62 -4.01 9.33
N VAL A 253 19.53 -2.95 8.52
CA VAL A 253 19.64 -1.57 9.01
C VAL A 253 18.40 -1.14 9.78
N PHE A 254 17.20 -1.52 9.34
CA PHE A 254 15.96 -1.18 10.05
C PHE A 254 15.79 -1.98 11.35
N ASP A 255 16.29 -3.20 11.42
CA ASP A 255 16.20 -4.04 12.61
C ASP A 255 17.16 -3.57 13.72
N GLN A 256 18.36 -3.09 13.34
CA GLN A 256 19.38 -2.63 14.29
C GLN A 256 20.06 -1.31 13.86
N PRO A 257 19.30 -0.19 13.79
CA PRO A 257 19.78 1.06 13.20
C PRO A 257 20.99 1.66 13.89
N LEU A 258 21.17 1.39 15.19
CA LEU A 258 22.27 1.92 16.00
C LEU A 258 23.64 1.31 15.68
N LEU A 259 23.68 0.16 15.01
CA LEU A 259 24.93 -0.48 14.57
C LEU A 259 25.50 0.15 13.28
N TYR A 260 24.67 0.91 12.57
CA TYR A 260 25.00 1.50 11.28
C TYR A 260 25.18 3.01 11.39
N THR A 261 26.00 3.57 10.51
CA THR A 261 26.24 5.02 10.44
C THR A 261 25.01 5.79 9.93
N GLY A 262 25.04 7.12 10.07
CA GLY A 262 24.01 7.99 9.53
C GLY A 262 23.84 7.89 8.02
N LEU A 263 24.94 7.67 7.27
CA LEU A 263 24.88 7.47 5.82
C LEU A 263 24.20 6.14 5.48
N GLU A 264 24.55 5.05 6.17
CA GLU A 264 23.93 3.74 5.91
C GLU A 264 22.43 3.74 6.20
N ASN A 265 22.02 4.37 7.31
CA ASN A 265 20.61 4.61 7.63
C ASN A 265 19.90 5.41 6.52
N LEU A 266 20.57 6.42 5.95
CA LEU A 266 20.04 7.19 4.84
C LEU A 266 19.93 6.34 3.56
N ILE A 267 20.97 5.61 3.18
CA ILE A 267 20.96 4.73 2.00
C ILE A 267 19.87 3.66 2.17
N ALA A 268 19.69 3.09 3.36
CA ALA A 268 18.67 2.08 3.63
C ALA A 268 17.26 2.64 3.43
N LEU A 269 17.02 3.90 3.84
CA LEU A 269 15.73 4.57 3.61
C LEU A 269 15.43 4.79 2.11
N PHE A 270 16.44 5.17 1.33
CA PHE A 270 16.31 5.29 -0.13
C PHE A 270 16.16 3.92 -0.82
N ALA A 271 16.95 2.93 -0.43
CA ALA A 271 16.85 1.55 -0.93
C ALA A 271 15.46 0.97 -0.63
N TYR A 272 14.93 1.19 0.58
CA TYR A 272 13.58 0.79 0.95
C TYR A 272 12.53 1.38 0.00
N SER A 273 12.72 2.62 -0.45
CA SER A 273 11.81 3.23 -1.41
C SER A 273 11.76 2.48 -2.74
N LEU A 274 12.88 1.98 -3.25
CA LEU A 274 12.86 1.11 -4.42
C LEU A 274 12.30 -0.28 -4.08
N GLN A 275 12.71 -0.87 -2.95
CA GLN A 275 12.25 -2.17 -2.47
C GLN A 275 10.72 -2.26 -2.42
N VAL A 276 10.06 -1.34 -1.72
CA VAL A 276 8.59 -1.36 -1.54
C VAL A 276 7.85 -1.15 -2.86
N TYR A 277 8.43 -0.40 -3.80
CA TYR A 277 7.87 -0.26 -5.14
C TYR A 277 8.01 -1.54 -5.96
N ALA A 278 9.19 -2.13 -5.94
CA ALA A 278 9.51 -3.31 -6.70
C ALA A 278 8.73 -4.52 -6.18
N ASP A 279 8.59 -4.65 -4.87
CA ASP A 279 7.77 -5.66 -4.20
C ASP A 279 6.31 -5.59 -4.67
N PHE A 280 5.68 -4.44 -4.42
CA PHE A 280 4.24 -4.33 -4.56
C PHE A 280 3.81 -4.19 -6.02
N SER A 281 4.58 -3.45 -6.83
CA SER A 281 4.34 -3.43 -8.28
C SER A 281 4.71 -4.76 -8.93
N GLY A 282 5.66 -5.50 -8.36
CA GLY A 282 6.00 -6.86 -8.78
C GLY A 282 4.83 -7.80 -8.60
N TYR A 283 4.25 -7.86 -7.40
CA TYR A 283 3.03 -8.63 -7.11
C TYR A 283 1.90 -8.29 -8.09
N THR A 284 1.62 -7.00 -8.27
CA THR A 284 0.55 -6.54 -9.16
C THR A 284 0.80 -6.96 -10.61
N ASP A 285 2.04 -6.88 -11.10
CA ASP A 285 2.37 -7.27 -12.47
C ASP A 285 2.17 -8.78 -12.67
N ILE A 286 2.58 -9.63 -11.71
CA ILE A 286 2.31 -11.08 -11.75
C ILE A 286 0.80 -11.33 -11.76
N ALA A 287 0.06 -10.69 -10.86
CA ALA A 287 -1.40 -10.82 -10.76
C ALA A 287 -2.10 -10.43 -12.08
N ILE A 288 -1.69 -9.33 -12.72
CA ILE A 288 -2.20 -8.90 -14.02
C ILE A 288 -1.90 -9.95 -15.10
N GLY A 289 -0.70 -10.51 -15.13
CA GLY A 289 -0.32 -11.53 -16.11
C GLY A 289 -1.10 -12.84 -15.92
N VAL A 290 -1.18 -13.36 -14.70
CA VAL A 290 -1.94 -14.56 -14.34
C VAL A 290 -3.43 -14.40 -14.67
N ALA A 291 -4.03 -13.25 -14.32
CA ALA A 291 -5.41 -12.95 -14.68
C ALA A 291 -5.62 -12.88 -16.21
N LEU A 292 -4.66 -12.29 -16.93
CA LEU A 292 -4.73 -12.16 -18.39
C LEU A 292 -4.68 -13.53 -19.09
N LEU A 293 -3.87 -14.48 -18.59
CA LEU A 293 -3.87 -15.87 -19.10
C LEU A 293 -5.25 -16.51 -18.97
N MET A 294 -5.96 -16.28 -17.86
CA MET A 294 -7.34 -16.74 -17.64
C MET A 294 -8.40 -15.89 -18.36
N GLY A 295 -8.00 -14.87 -19.14
CA GLY A 295 -8.89 -14.05 -19.96
C GLY A 295 -9.50 -12.84 -19.24
N PHE A 296 -9.04 -12.51 -18.03
CA PHE A 296 -9.53 -11.39 -17.24
C PHE A 296 -8.52 -10.24 -17.22
N ARG A 297 -9.00 -9.00 -17.27
CA ARG A 297 -8.16 -7.80 -17.24
C ARG A 297 -8.31 -7.10 -15.90
N LEU A 298 -7.20 -7.06 -15.15
CA LEU A 298 -7.06 -6.29 -13.92
C LEU A 298 -6.55 -4.86 -14.23
N PRO A 299 -6.92 -3.85 -13.43
CA PRO A 299 -6.47 -2.49 -13.63
C PRO A 299 -4.99 -2.33 -13.23
N GLN A 300 -4.32 -1.37 -13.87
CA GLN A 300 -2.95 -1.01 -13.51
C GLN A 300 -2.92 -0.29 -12.16
N ASN A 301 -2.02 -0.71 -11.26
CA ASN A 301 -1.92 -0.12 -9.92
C ASN A 301 -0.79 0.91 -9.77
N PHE A 302 0.23 0.88 -10.65
CA PHE A 302 1.40 1.77 -10.57
C PHE A 302 1.75 2.41 -11.90
N ASN A 303 1.97 3.72 -11.93
CA ASN A 303 2.35 4.46 -13.14
C ASN A 303 3.59 5.34 -12.93
N SER A 304 4.76 4.69 -12.81
CA SER A 304 6.07 5.31 -12.55
C SER A 304 5.98 6.42 -11.48
N PRO A 305 5.59 6.07 -10.24
CA PRO A 305 5.30 7.04 -9.18
C PRO A 305 6.45 7.97 -8.82
N TYR A 306 7.71 7.55 -8.94
CA TYR A 306 8.88 8.40 -8.69
C TYR A 306 9.17 9.40 -9.83
N LYS A 307 8.28 9.49 -10.83
CA LYS A 307 8.25 10.58 -11.82
C LYS A 307 7.32 11.73 -11.43
N ALA A 308 6.70 11.68 -10.25
CA ALA A 308 5.74 12.68 -9.83
C ALA A 308 6.42 14.04 -9.56
N LEU A 309 5.80 15.12 -10.03
CA LEU A 309 6.24 16.50 -9.81
C LEU A 309 5.76 17.07 -8.46
N SER A 310 4.81 16.41 -7.81
CA SER A 310 4.26 16.83 -6.53
C SER A 310 3.78 15.63 -5.71
N PRO A 311 3.68 15.77 -4.37
CA PRO A 311 3.09 14.74 -3.51
C PRO A 311 1.67 14.33 -3.94
N THR A 312 0.85 15.26 -4.42
CA THR A 312 -0.50 14.94 -4.93
C THR A 312 -0.43 14.10 -6.20
N GLU A 313 0.52 14.38 -7.11
CA GLU A 313 0.69 13.57 -8.32
C GLU A 313 1.24 12.17 -7.99
N PHE A 314 2.10 12.04 -6.98
CA PHE A 314 2.61 10.75 -6.51
C PHE A 314 1.45 9.80 -6.17
N TRP A 315 0.50 10.25 -5.37
CA TRP A 315 -0.69 9.45 -4.99
C TRP A 315 -1.68 9.20 -6.13
N ARG A 316 -1.53 9.86 -7.28
CA ARG A 316 -2.27 9.51 -8.51
C ARG A 316 -1.56 8.44 -9.35
N ARG A 317 -0.31 8.10 -9.01
CA ARG A 317 0.56 7.15 -9.72
C ARG A 317 0.93 5.94 -8.86
N TRP A 318 0.81 6.04 -7.55
CA TRP A 318 1.06 5.00 -6.57
C TRP A 318 -0.27 4.38 -6.10
N HIS A 319 -0.33 3.05 -6.00
CA HIS A 319 -1.48 2.30 -5.50
C HIS A 319 -2.84 2.83 -6.02
N ILE A 320 -2.93 3.03 -7.34
CA ILE A 320 -4.01 3.76 -8.01
C ILE A 320 -5.39 3.20 -7.66
N SER A 321 -5.54 1.88 -7.53
CA SER A 321 -6.83 1.27 -7.16
C SER A 321 -7.30 1.74 -5.78
N LEU A 322 -6.40 1.73 -4.79
CA LEU A 322 -6.71 2.17 -3.44
C LEU A 322 -6.93 3.68 -3.38
N SER A 323 -6.08 4.49 -4.02
CA SER A 323 -6.26 5.95 -4.04
C SER A 323 -7.57 6.35 -4.73
N SER A 324 -8.01 5.63 -5.75
CA SER A 324 -9.33 5.84 -6.36
C SER A 324 -10.48 5.36 -5.47
N TRP A 325 -10.28 4.30 -4.68
CA TRP A 325 -11.23 3.85 -3.66
C TRP A 325 -11.44 4.92 -2.59
N TRP A 326 -10.36 5.43 -1.99
CA TRP A 326 -10.43 6.51 -1.01
C TRP A 326 -11.10 7.75 -1.57
N ARG A 327 -10.78 8.12 -2.81
CA ARG A 327 -11.43 9.25 -3.48
C ARG A 327 -12.95 9.10 -3.54
N ASP A 328 -13.43 7.94 -4.00
CA ASP A 328 -14.84 7.72 -4.35
C ASP A 328 -15.74 7.34 -3.15
N TYR A 329 -15.15 6.73 -2.10
CA TYR A 329 -15.89 6.23 -0.94
C TYR A 329 -15.58 6.92 0.38
N LEU A 330 -14.51 7.73 0.47
CA LEU A 330 -14.21 8.54 1.65
C LEU A 330 -14.18 10.04 1.31
N TYR A 331 -13.23 10.48 0.48
CA TYR A 331 -13.00 11.90 0.20
C TYR A 331 -14.23 12.62 -0.38
N ILE A 332 -14.89 12.06 -1.40
CA ILE A 332 -16.10 12.66 -1.99
C ILE A 332 -17.26 12.71 -0.97
N PRO A 333 -17.56 11.63 -0.22
CA PRO A 333 -18.52 11.68 0.90
C PRO A 333 -18.21 12.67 2.02
N LEU A 334 -16.93 12.96 2.31
CA LEU A 334 -16.53 14.04 3.22
C LEU A 334 -16.82 15.45 2.67
N GLY A 335 -17.33 15.55 1.43
CA GLY A 335 -17.63 16.81 0.74
C GLY A 335 -16.62 17.12 -0.36
N GLY A 336 -15.51 16.40 -0.45
CA GLY A 336 -14.51 16.52 -1.52
C GLY A 336 -14.05 17.96 -1.72
N ASN A 337 -14.20 18.46 -2.96
CA ASN A 337 -13.92 19.86 -3.33
C ASN A 337 -15.12 20.81 -3.15
N ARG A 338 -16.25 20.34 -2.63
CA ARG A 338 -17.51 21.12 -2.54
C ARG A 338 -17.67 21.83 -1.19
N GLY A 339 -17.04 21.33 -0.14
CA GLY A 339 -17.10 21.87 1.22
C GLY A 339 -16.78 20.80 2.26
N ALA A 340 -16.89 21.16 3.55
CA ALA A 340 -16.79 20.20 4.65
C ALA A 340 -18.17 19.58 4.91
N SER A 341 -18.20 18.29 5.27
CA SER A 341 -19.39 17.63 5.78
C SER A 341 -19.25 17.36 7.28
N ILE A 342 -20.32 16.88 7.92
CA ILE A 342 -20.27 16.40 9.31
C ILE A 342 -19.15 15.35 9.47
N GLY A 343 -18.96 14.50 8.46
CA GLY A 343 -17.90 13.51 8.45
C GLY A 343 -16.50 14.13 8.49
N THR A 344 -16.29 15.29 7.87
CA THR A 344 -15.00 16.01 7.93
C THR A 344 -14.65 16.36 9.37
N PHE A 345 -15.59 16.97 10.09
CA PHE A 345 -15.38 17.39 11.47
C PHE A 345 -15.25 16.19 12.41
N PHE A 346 -16.05 15.14 12.21
CA PHE A 346 -15.91 13.88 12.95
C PHE A 346 -14.50 13.31 12.83
N TRP A 347 -14.00 13.11 11.60
CA TRP A 347 -12.68 12.54 11.41
C TRP A 347 -11.56 13.45 11.90
N MET A 348 -11.64 14.76 11.67
CA MET A 348 -10.63 15.68 12.21
C MET A 348 -10.62 15.68 13.74
N GLY A 349 -11.79 15.65 14.39
CA GLY A 349 -11.92 15.56 15.83
C GLY A 349 -11.41 14.23 16.39
N PHE A 350 -11.84 13.11 15.81
CA PHE A 350 -11.39 11.76 16.19
C PHE A 350 -9.88 11.63 16.08
N LEU A 351 -9.30 12.06 14.96
CA LEU A 351 -7.86 11.98 14.74
C LEU A 351 -7.07 12.92 15.67
N SER A 352 -7.65 14.07 16.03
CA SER A 352 -7.04 14.98 17.01
C SER A 352 -7.10 14.43 18.42
N LEU A 353 -8.22 13.83 18.82
CA LEU A 353 -8.36 13.14 20.10
C LEU A 353 -7.33 12.02 20.23
N VAL A 354 -7.24 11.18 19.21
CA VAL A 354 -6.22 10.14 19.12
C VAL A 354 -4.82 10.76 19.22
N ALA A 355 -4.48 11.78 18.44
CA ALA A 355 -3.16 12.43 18.54
C ALA A 355 -2.85 12.99 19.94
N ILE A 356 -3.85 13.54 20.64
CA ILE A 356 -3.71 14.05 22.01
C ILE A 356 -3.41 12.93 22.99
N MET A 357 -4.25 11.89 22.98
CA MET A 357 -4.12 10.74 23.89
C MET A 357 -2.72 10.13 23.80
N LEU A 358 -2.20 10.01 22.59
CA LEU A 358 -0.92 9.36 22.33
C LEU A 358 0.30 10.19 22.64
N SER A 359 0.19 11.50 22.46
CA SER A 359 1.30 12.37 22.77
C SER A 359 1.69 12.32 24.24
N GLY A 360 0.77 11.88 25.12
CA GLY A 360 0.90 12.01 26.57
C GLY A 360 1.13 13.46 27.01
N SER A 361 0.93 14.43 26.11
CA SER A 361 1.44 15.79 26.25
C SER A 361 0.32 16.79 26.03
N VAL A 362 0.02 17.53 27.10
CA VAL A 362 -0.96 18.62 27.09
C VAL A 362 -0.61 19.67 26.03
N TRP A 363 0.69 19.84 25.71
CA TRP A 363 1.15 20.77 24.69
C TRP A 363 0.64 20.44 23.29
N VAL A 364 0.46 19.15 22.96
CA VAL A 364 -0.13 18.74 21.68
C VAL A 364 -1.61 19.11 21.62
N ALA A 365 -2.34 18.93 22.72
CA ALA A 365 -3.74 19.37 22.81
C ALA A 365 -3.86 20.89 22.64
N ILE A 366 -3.04 21.66 23.34
CA ILE A 366 -3.01 23.12 23.23
C ILE A 366 -2.69 23.55 21.80
N ALA A 367 -1.66 22.95 21.17
CA ALA A 367 -1.27 23.28 19.82
C ALA A 367 -2.37 22.99 18.78
N LEU A 368 -3.05 21.83 18.90
CA LEU A 368 -4.16 21.48 18.01
C LEU A 368 -5.36 22.41 18.21
N ILE A 369 -5.73 22.71 19.45
CA ILE A 369 -6.81 23.65 19.76
C ILE A 369 -6.49 25.03 19.19
N ALA A 370 -5.28 25.55 19.41
CA ALA A 370 -4.83 26.81 18.86
C ALA A 370 -4.87 26.82 17.33
N LEU A 371 -4.46 25.73 16.68
CA LEU A 371 -4.53 25.57 15.23
C LEU A 371 -5.98 25.59 14.72
N PHE A 372 -6.89 24.86 15.34
CA PHE A 372 -8.31 24.85 14.93
C PHE A 372 -8.98 26.21 15.18
N LEU A 373 -8.67 26.88 16.29
CA LEU A 373 -9.13 28.24 16.57
C LEU A 373 -8.63 29.20 15.49
N TYR A 374 -7.33 29.17 15.18
CA TYR A 374 -6.75 29.99 14.11
C TYR A 374 -7.43 29.74 12.76
N ILE A 375 -7.60 28.48 12.36
CA ILE A 375 -8.26 28.12 11.10
C ILE A 375 -9.71 28.61 11.09
N SER A 376 -10.43 28.50 12.21
CA SER A 376 -11.82 28.92 12.34
C SER A 376 -11.97 30.44 12.25
N ILE A 377 -11.11 31.17 12.96
CA ILE A 377 -11.04 32.65 12.91
C ILE A 377 -10.68 33.11 11.50
N TYR A 378 -9.67 32.50 10.87
CA TYR A 378 -9.27 32.82 9.51
C TYR A 378 -10.40 32.53 8.50
N ALA A 379 -11.10 31.41 8.64
CA ALA A 379 -12.25 31.05 7.82
C ALA A 379 -13.45 32.01 8.04
N TYR A 380 -13.60 32.56 9.24
CA TYR A 380 -14.61 33.56 9.56
C TYR A 380 -14.33 34.88 8.81
N PHE A 381 -13.12 35.43 8.95
CA PHE A 381 -12.71 36.71 8.33
C PHE A 381 -12.42 36.63 6.82
N LYS A 382 -12.10 35.46 6.27
CA LYS A 382 -11.84 35.27 4.83
C LYS A 382 -12.77 34.19 4.24
N PRO A 383 -14.04 34.53 3.92
CA PRO A 383 -15.01 33.57 3.40
C PRO A 383 -14.54 32.82 2.13
N ASP A 384 -13.80 33.49 1.24
CA ASP A 384 -13.26 32.89 0.01
C ASP A 384 -12.29 31.72 0.28
N SER A 385 -11.68 31.70 1.46
CA SER A 385 -10.75 30.64 1.86
C SER A 385 -11.45 29.38 2.38
N ARG A 386 -12.74 29.44 2.74
CA ARG A 386 -13.47 28.32 3.37
C ARG A 386 -13.46 27.06 2.51
N LYS A 387 -13.65 27.21 1.19
CA LYS A 387 -13.59 26.09 0.25
C LYS A 387 -12.20 25.47 0.18
N PHE A 388 -11.15 26.30 0.21
CA PHE A 388 -9.77 25.83 0.22
C PHE A 388 -9.45 25.07 1.52
N ILE A 389 -9.85 25.60 2.67
CA ILE A 389 -9.65 24.98 3.99
C ILE A 389 -10.34 23.62 4.05
N SER A 390 -11.64 23.58 3.79
CA SER A 390 -12.45 22.35 3.82
C SER A 390 -11.92 21.27 2.87
N THR A 391 -11.53 21.65 1.65
CA THR A 391 -10.94 20.72 0.68
C THR A 391 -9.65 20.07 1.20
N ASN A 392 -8.81 20.85 1.91
CA ASN A 392 -7.57 20.35 2.48
C ASN A 392 -7.79 19.56 3.77
N MET A 393 -8.78 19.89 4.59
CA MET A 393 -9.20 19.06 5.73
C MET A 393 -9.68 17.69 5.24
N ASN A 394 -10.50 17.65 4.18
CA ASN A 394 -10.96 16.40 3.57
C ASN A 394 -9.79 15.56 3.05
N ALA A 395 -8.80 16.20 2.40
CA ALA A 395 -7.60 15.51 1.91
C ALA A 395 -6.73 14.99 3.06
N MET A 396 -6.56 15.77 4.13
CA MET A 396 -5.82 15.38 5.34
C MET A 396 -6.47 14.18 6.02
N ALA A 397 -7.77 14.25 6.30
CA ALA A 397 -8.53 13.14 6.88
C ALA A 397 -8.43 11.88 6.01
N THR A 398 -8.53 12.02 4.68
CA THR A 398 -8.40 10.88 3.75
C THR A 398 -7.02 10.23 3.83
N GLN A 399 -5.94 11.01 3.96
CA GLN A 399 -4.58 10.48 4.03
C GLN A 399 -4.29 9.83 5.38
N ILE A 400 -4.79 10.39 6.49
CA ILE A 400 -4.60 9.81 7.82
C ILE A 400 -5.40 8.50 7.95
N VAL A 401 -6.67 8.49 7.54
CA VAL A 401 -7.49 7.26 7.51
C VAL A 401 -6.87 6.23 6.56
N GLY A 402 -6.32 6.69 5.42
CA GLY A 402 -5.54 5.84 4.52
C GLY A 402 -4.31 5.24 5.19
N GLY A 403 -3.58 6.04 5.98
CA GLY A 403 -2.48 5.59 6.83
C GLY A 403 -2.91 4.49 7.78
N TRP A 404 -3.91 4.76 8.61
CA TRP A 404 -4.46 3.81 9.57
C TRP A 404 -4.95 2.52 8.91
N TRP A 405 -5.47 2.60 7.68
CA TRP A 405 -5.82 1.41 6.91
C TRP A 405 -4.63 0.53 6.55
N HIS A 406 -3.43 1.07 6.37
CA HIS A 406 -2.26 0.25 6.07
C HIS A 406 -1.85 -0.62 7.27
N GLY A 407 -1.88 -0.08 8.48
CA GLY A 407 -1.63 -0.85 9.70
C GLY A 407 -2.16 -0.16 10.95
N ALA A 408 -2.45 -0.97 11.97
CA ALA A 408 -2.99 -0.51 13.25
C ALA A 408 -1.85 -0.12 14.20
N SER A 409 -1.01 0.83 13.78
CA SER A 409 0.02 1.42 14.64
C SER A 409 0.19 2.92 14.40
N TRP A 410 0.79 3.62 15.38
CA TRP A 410 0.98 5.07 15.33
C TRP A 410 1.82 5.52 14.14
N ASN A 411 2.80 4.72 13.77
CA ASN A 411 3.67 4.99 12.65
C ASN A 411 2.93 5.08 11.31
N PHE A 412 1.89 4.26 11.09
CA PHE A 412 1.06 4.36 9.90
C PHE A 412 0.18 5.62 9.88
N ILE A 413 -0.33 6.04 11.04
CA ILE A 413 -1.08 7.29 11.21
C ILE A 413 -0.18 8.50 10.94
N ILE A 414 1.04 8.51 11.51
CA ILE A 414 2.05 9.56 11.28
C ILE A 414 2.42 9.61 9.80
N TRP A 415 2.68 8.47 9.18
CA TRP A 415 2.97 8.38 7.75
C TRP A 415 1.84 8.98 6.89
N GLY A 416 0.57 8.66 7.20
CA GLY A 416 -0.60 9.23 6.54
C GLY A 416 -0.71 10.74 6.76
N GLY A 417 -0.49 11.19 8.00
CA GLY A 417 -0.48 12.62 8.37
C GLY A 417 0.59 13.41 7.64
N LEU A 418 1.83 12.90 7.55
CA LEU A 418 2.92 13.51 6.80
C LEU A 418 2.58 13.63 5.31
N ASN A 419 2.00 12.60 4.71
CA ASN A 419 1.56 12.63 3.31
C ASN A 419 0.41 13.62 3.06
N GLY A 420 -0.54 13.71 3.99
CA GLY A 420 -1.59 14.74 3.98
C GLY A 420 -0.99 16.14 4.07
N PHE A 421 -0.11 16.36 5.04
CA PHE A 421 0.61 17.62 5.23
C PHE A 421 1.40 18.01 3.98
N GLY A 422 2.18 17.09 3.39
CA GLY A 422 2.95 17.35 2.19
C GLY A 422 2.11 17.82 1.00
N GLN A 423 0.90 17.27 0.84
CA GLN A 423 -0.03 17.71 -0.20
C GLN A 423 -0.58 19.12 0.06
N VAL A 424 -0.96 19.41 1.30
CA VAL A 424 -1.47 20.74 1.68
C VAL A 424 -0.36 21.78 1.58
N PHE A 425 0.81 21.48 2.15
CA PHE A 425 2.00 22.32 2.12
C PHE A 425 2.42 22.61 0.68
N ASN A 426 2.54 21.61 -0.18
CA ASN A 426 2.92 21.82 -1.58
C ASN A 426 1.95 22.76 -2.33
N LYS A 427 0.63 22.60 -2.12
CA LYS A 427 -0.39 23.49 -2.72
C LYS A 427 -0.28 24.93 -2.24
N ILE A 428 0.08 25.15 -0.98
CA ILE A 428 0.26 26.50 -0.41
C ILE A 428 1.59 27.08 -0.89
N TRP A 429 2.66 26.30 -0.82
CA TRP A 429 4.03 26.68 -1.13
C TRP A 429 4.16 27.17 -2.58
N VAL A 430 3.67 26.39 -3.56
CA VAL A 430 3.82 26.70 -4.98
C VAL A 430 3.07 27.98 -5.40
N LYS A 431 2.05 28.41 -4.64
CA LYS A 431 1.31 29.66 -4.88
C LYS A 431 2.04 30.91 -4.38
N ARG A 432 3.06 30.78 -3.54
CA ARG A 432 3.81 31.92 -3.00
C ARG A 432 4.89 32.39 -3.98
N SER A 433 5.22 33.68 -3.89
CA SER A 433 6.28 34.26 -4.72
C SER A 433 7.61 33.53 -4.52
N ILE A 434 8.47 33.56 -5.54
CA ILE A 434 9.79 32.93 -5.45
C ILE A 434 10.64 33.54 -4.32
N THR A 435 10.52 34.86 -4.12
CA THR A 435 11.20 35.60 -3.04
C THR A 435 10.75 35.13 -1.66
N PHE A 436 9.44 35.02 -1.43
CA PHE A 436 8.92 34.50 -0.16
C PHE A 436 9.42 33.09 0.12
N ARG A 437 9.39 32.21 -0.89
CA ARG A 437 9.87 30.84 -0.75
C ARG A 437 11.36 30.79 -0.43
N ALA A 438 12.18 31.63 -1.07
CA ALA A 438 13.61 31.71 -0.80
C ALA A 438 13.87 32.20 0.64
N SER A 439 13.24 33.30 1.05
CA SER A 439 13.40 33.85 2.41
C SER A 439 12.92 32.87 3.47
N ALA A 440 11.77 32.23 3.28
CA ALA A 440 11.25 31.23 4.21
C ALA A 440 12.19 30.02 4.33
N ALA A 441 12.69 29.50 3.19
CA ALA A 441 13.64 28.39 3.21
C ALA A 441 14.95 28.77 3.90
N LEU A 442 15.47 29.98 3.67
CA LEU A 442 16.69 30.48 4.32
C LEU A 442 16.51 30.64 5.83
N ILE A 443 15.39 31.22 6.28
CA ILE A 443 15.09 31.38 7.71
C ILE A 443 14.97 30.02 8.38
N LEU A 444 14.23 29.07 7.78
CA LEU A 444 14.07 27.73 8.33
C LEU A 444 15.40 26.95 8.36
N PHE A 445 16.24 27.12 7.34
CA PHE A 445 17.61 26.61 7.35
C PHE A 445 18.41 27.18 8.52
N ALA A 446 18.46 28.52 8.64
CA ALA A 446 19.25 29.20 9.66
C ALA A 446 18.79 28.82 11.09
N VAL A 447 17.48 28.85 11.36
CA VAL A 447 16.92 28.46 12.66
C VAL A 447 17.25 26.99 12.95
N SER A 448 17.05 26.09 12.00
CA SER A 448 17.35 24.66 12.20
C SER A 448 18.85 24.43 12.46
N ALA A 449 19.73 25.12 11.73
CA ALA A 449 21.18 25.02 11.89
C ALA A 449 21.66 25.58 13.25
N ILE A 450 21.10 26.72 13.69
CA ILE A 450 21.43 27.31 15.00
C ILE A 450 20.97 26.41 16.13
N VAL A 451 19.73 25.91 16.07
CA VAL A 451 19.18 24.99 17.09
C VAL A 451 19.99 23.70 17.12
N TYR A 452 20.35 23.13 15.96
CA TYR A 452 21.20 21.95 15.90
C TYR A 452 22.59 22.21 16.49
N LYS A 453 23.21 23.36 16.16
CA LYS A 453 24.53 23.73 16.69
C LYS A 453 24.54 23.84 18.22
N ASN A 454 23.46 24.34 18.82
CA ASN A 454 23.39 24.60 20.27
C ASN A 454 22.85 23.40 21.08
N TYR A 455 21.95 22.61 20.52
CA TYR A 455 21.22 21.56 21.26
C TYR A 455 21.41 20.15 20.69
N HIS A 456 22.12 20.01 19.56
CA HIS A 456 22.40 18.72 18.90
C HIS A 456 21.17 17.85 18.61
N ILE A 457 20.01 18.48 18.41
CA ILE A 457 18.76 17.76 18.13
C ILE A 457 18.81 17.23 16.68
N ALA A 458 18.82 15.91 16.51
CA ALA A 458 19.02 15.24 15.22
C ALA A 458 18.02 15.68 14.13
N ILE A 459 16.74 15.89 14.48
CA ILE A 459 15.73 16.34 13.51
C ILE A 459 16.08 17.72 12.93
N CYS A 460 16.71 18.59 13.72
CA CYS A 460 17.14 19.92 13.28
C CYS A 460 18.28 19.86 12.26
N ALA A 461 19.15 18.85 12.34
CA ALA A 461 20.16 18.61 11.31
C ALA A 461 19.51 18.25 9.97
N ILE A 462 18.56 17.31 10.00
CA ILE A 462 17.83 16.86 8.81
C ILE A 462 17.04 18.02 8.19
N THR A 463 16.33 18.80 9.00
CA THR A 463 15.57 19.96 8.50
C THR A 463 16.49 21.05 7.97
N ALA A 464 17.65 21.29 8.59
CA ALA A 464 18.65 22.22 8.05
C ALA A 464 19.09 21.77 6.65
N VAL A 465 19.53 20.52 6.47
CA VAL A 465 19.92 20.02 5.14
C VAL A 465 18.78 20.17 4.14
N TRP A 466 17.56 19.79 4.51
CA TRP A 466 16.39 19.87 3.63
C TRP A 466 16.08 21.31 3.17
N PHE A 467 16.01 22.26 4.10
CA PHE A 467 15.74 23.66 3.76
C PHE A 467 16.93 24.33 3.05
N GLY A 468 18.16 23.91 3.32
CA GLY A 468 19.34 24.33 2.57
C GLY A 468 19.28 23.89 1.10
N VAL A 469 18.92 22.64 0.83
CA VAL A 469 18.69 22.12 -0.54
C VAL A 469 17.55 22.87 -1.23
N LEU A 470 16.44 23.11 -0.53
CA LEU A 470 15.34 23.91 -1.08
C LEU A 470 15.77 25.34 -1.41
N PHE A 471 16.49 26.00 -0.49
CA PHE A 471 16.99 27.36 -0.68
C PHE A 471 17.94 27.44 -1.87
N THR A 472 18.95 26.57 -1.94
CA THR A 472 19.93 26.56 -3.04
C THR A 472 19.27 26.36 -4.40
N GLY A 473 18.28 25.45 -4.51
CA GLY A 473 17.52 25.28 -5.76
C GLY A 473 16.69 26.50 -6.14
N ILE A 474 16.01 27.13 -5.18
CA ILE A 474 15.22 28.34 -5.43
C ILE A 474 16.13 29.51 -5.81
N PHE A 475 17.23 29.69 -5.08
CA PHE A 475 18.22 30.74 -5.30
C PHE A 475 18.86 30.59 -6.68
N SER A 476 19.23 29.37 -7.07
CA SER A 476 19.76 29.09 -8.41
C SER A 476 18.79 29.51 -9.52
N VAL A 477 17.49 29.25 -9.34
CA VAL A 477 16.45 29.71 -10.29
C VAL A 477 16.32 31.23 -10.30
N MET A 478 16.44 31.90 -9.14
CA MET A 478 16.40 33.36 -9.06
C MET A 478 17.59 34.00 -9.79
N ILE A 479 18.81 33.51 -9.54
CA ILE A 479 20.03 33.97 -10.21
C ILE A 479 19.93 33.74 -11.72
N PHE A 480 19.51 32.54 -12.13
CA PHE A 480 19.39 32.22 -13.54
C PHE A 480 18.42 33.15 -14.28
N ARG A 481 17.30 33.53 -13.65
CA ARG A 481 16.32 34.49 -14.21
C ARG A 481 16.87 35.91 -14.40
N LEU A 482 18.00 36.26 -13.78
CA LEU A 482 18.66 37.55 -14.05
C LEU A 482 19.39 37.57 -15.40
N PHE A 483 19.79 36.40 -15.91
CA PHE A 483 20.63 36.27 -17.11
C PHE A 483 19.90 35.65 -18.31
N SER A 484 18.74 35.01 -18.10
CA SER A 484 17.98 34.38 -19.18
C SER A 484 16.50 34.22 -18.84
N ASP A 485 15.64 34.63 -19.76
CA ASP A 485 14.18 34.39 -19.68
C ASP A 485 13.79 32.95 -20.02
N LYS A 486 14.69 32.18 -20.66
CA LYS A 486 14.41 30.79 -21.06
C LYS A 486 14.36 29.88 -19.84
N THR A 487 13.19 29.37 -19.48
CA THR A 487 13.09 28.36 -18.43
C THR A 487 13.52 27.00 -18.99
N TYR A 488 14.62 26.42 -18.47
CA TYR A 488 14.98 25.03 -18.81
C TYR A 488 13.95 24.08 -18.18
N HIS A 489 12.90 23.78 -18.96
CA HIS A 489 11.77 22.98 -18.50
C HIS A 489 12.20 21.62 -17.92
N TRP A 490 13.23 21.00 -18.51
CA TRP A 490 13.75 19.71 -18.05
C TRP A 490 14.42 19.79 -16.66
N LEU A 491 15.15 20.86 -16.34
CA LEU A 491 15.75 21.09 -15.01
C LEU A 491 14.67 21.31 -13.96
N TYR A 492 13.64 22.10 -14.29
CA TYR A 492 12.49 22.30 -13.42
C TYR A 492 11.79 20.96 -13.13
N VAL A 493 11.58 20.12 -14.15
CA VAL A 493 10.99 18.79 -13.99
C VAL A 493 11.88 17.91 -13.11
N ALA A 494 13.18 17.82 -13.40
CA ALA A 494 14.12 17.00 -12.64
C ALA A 494 14.18 17.42 -11.16
N TRP A 495 14.20 18.73 -10.89
CA TRP A 495 14.21 19.28 -9.53
C TRP A 495 12.94 18.94 -8.75
N ASN A 496 11.75 19.17 -9.32
CA ASN A 496 10.48 18.86 -8.63
C ASN A 496 10.27 17.35 -8.44
N VAL A 497 10.73 16.54 -9.40
CA VAL A 497 10.77 15.08 -9.25
C VAL A 497 11.65 14.68 -8.08
N THR A 498 12.85 15.26 -7.98
CA THR A 498 13.80 14.98 -6.89
C THR A 498 13.21 15.38 -5.54
N LEU A 499 12.67 16.61 -5.41
CA LEU A 499 12.04 17.06 -4.16
C LEU A 499 10.86 16.17 -3.75
N THR A 500 10.02 15.78 -4.70
CA THR A 500 8.89 14.88 -4.42
C THR A 500 9.38 13.51 -4.00
N PHE A 501 10.38 12.96 -4.69
CA PHE A 501 10.95 11.65 -4.37
C PHE A 501 11.59 11.63 -2.98
N VAL A 502 12.40 12.63 -2.63
CA VAL A 502 13.02 12.72 -1.30
C VAL A 502 11.95 12.89 -0.23
N PHE A 503 10.99 13.80 -0.41
CA PHE A 503 9.88 13.96 0.54
C PHE A 503 9.16 12.62 0.81
N ILE A 504 8.74 11.92 -0.24
CA ILE A 504 8.06 10.62 -0.11
C ILE A 504 8.96 9.58 0.58
N THR A 505 10.24 9.55 0.23
CA THR A 505 11.24 8.64 0.82
C THR A 505 11.35 8.86 2.33
N PHE A 506 11.44 10.11 2.78
CA PHE A 506 11.49 10.41 4.22
C PHE A 506 10.20 10.06 4.95
N THR A 507 9.02 10.26 4.33
CA THR A 507 7.77 9.83 4.98
C THR A 507 7.75 8.31 5.23
N ARG A 508 8.35 7.52 4.35
CA ARG A 508 8.35 6.05 4.45
C ARG A 508 9.14 5.46 5.60
N LEU A 509 9.97 6.25 6.28
CA LEU A 509 10.62 5.81 7.51
C LEU A 509 9.60 5.23 8.49
N PHE A 510 8.52 5.97 8.73
CA PHE A 510 7.45 5.54 9.63
C PHE A 510 6.70 4.33 9.08
N PHE A 511 6.49 4.25 7.76
CA PHE A 511 5.84 3.10 7.15
C PHE A 511 6.68 1.81 7.35
N ARG A 512 7.98 1.82 7.05
CA ARG A 512 8.84 0.63 7.16
C ARG A 512 9.10 0.22 8.61
N ALA A 513 9.29 1.21 9.49
CA ALA A 513 9.54 0.92 10.89
C ALA A 513 8.40 0.12 11.53
N GLY A 514 7.16 0.27 11.04
CA GLY A 514 6.01 -0.49 11.52
C GLY A 514 5.56 -1.68 10.67
N SER A 515 6.17 -1.94 9.50
CA SER A 515 5.58 -2.87 8.52
C SER A 515 5.87 -4.35 8.74
N ASN A 516 6.84 -4.69 9.59
CA ASN A 516 7.34 -6.06 9.73
C ASN A 516 7.22 -6.55 11.19
N LEU A 517 6.32 -5.94 11.96
CA LEU A 517 6.16 -6.21 13.37
C LEU A 517 4.80 -6.87 13.62
N ASP A 518 4.77 -7.77 14.60
CA ASP A 518 3.51 -8.31 15.13
C ASP A 518 2.64 -7.13 15.62
N PRO A 519 1.35 -7.07 15.24
CA PRO A 519 0.42 -6.08 15.76
C PRO A 519 0.46 -5.87 17.28
N ALA A 520 0.80 -6.91 18.06
CA ALA A 520 0.93 -6.83 19.52
C ALA A 520 2.15 -6.04 20.01
N GLU A 521 3.25 -5.98 19.24
CA GLU A 521 4.50 -5.30 19.62
C GLU A 521 4.77 -4.06 18.74
N ALA A 522 3.93 -3.82 17.74
CA ALA A 522 4.18 -2.89 16.66
C ALA A 522 4.30 -1.41 17.08
N ASN A 523 3.70 -0.98 18.18
CA ASN A 523 3.68 0.45 18.52
C ASN A 523 5.02 0.94 19.08
N GLU A 524 5.55 0.29 20.12
CA GLU A 524 6.78 0.73 20.79
C GLU A 524 8.01 0.50 19.91
N VAL A 525 8.16 -0.73 19.37
CA VAL A 525 9.33 -1.11 18.57
C VAL A 525 9.43 -0.22 17.33
N ALA A 526 8.32 0.00 16.63
CA ALA A 526 8.33 0.82 15.42
C ALA A 526 8.68 2.29 15.71
N TRP A 527 8.21 2.84 16.82
CA TRP A 527 8.56 4.21 17.21
C TRP A 527 10.06 4.32 17.53
N ASN A 528 10.59 3.37 18.29
CA ASN A 528 12.01 3.32 18.65
C ASN A 528 12.91 3.18 17.43
N THR A 529 12.56 2.31 16.47
CA THR A 529 13.28 2.19 15.20
C THR A 529 13.30 3.51 14.44
N ALA A 530 12.15 4.15 14.24
CA ALA A 530 12.08 5.43 13.52
C ALA A 530 12.90 6.52 14.23
N LYS A 531 12.80 6.62 15.56
CA LYS A 531 13.56 7.57 16.38
C LYS A 531 15.07 7.34 16.27
N ASN A 532 15.51 6.09 16.37
CA ASN A 532 16.92 5.71 16.28
C ASN A 532 17.50 6.01 14.89
N MET A 533 16.76 5.74 13.81
CA MET A 533 17.18 6.10 12.45
C MET A 533 17.28 7.61 12.26
N VAL A 534 16.31 8.39 12.76
CA VAL A 534 16.38 9.87 12.74
C VAL A 534 17.62 10.36 13.48
N GLN A 535 17.92 9.77 14.63
CA GLN A 535 19.11 10.10 15.41
C GLN A 535 20.38 9.83 14.60
N GLN A 536 20.54 8.61 14.05
CA GLN A 536 21.71 8.22 13.27
C GLN A 536 21.90 9.14 12.04
N MET A 537 20.85 9.35 11.25
CA MET A 537 20.89 10.24 10.07
C MET A 537 21.20 11.70 10.42
N GLY A 538 20.86 12.16 11.63
CA GLY A 538 21.11 13.54 12.06
C GLY A 538 22.47 13.77 12.72
N THR A 539 23.11 12.75 13.30
CA THR A 539 24.31 12.96 14.14
C THR A 539 25.51 12.06 13.83
N ALA A 540 25.31 10.84 13.33
CA ALA A 540 26.36 9.82 13.30
C ALA A 540 27.04 9.68 11.93
N TRP A 541 27.50 10.79 11.36
CA TRP A 541 28.21 10.78 10.08
C TRP A 541 29.71 10.50 10.32
N LYS A 542 30.14 9.27 10.08
CA LYS A 542 31.56 8.88 10.10
C LYS A 542 32.24 9.23 8.76
N TRP A 543 32.55 10.52 8.57
CA TRP A 543 33.05 11.07 7.31
C TRP A 543 34.34 10.42 6.79
N ASP A 544 35.17 9.95 7.72
CA ASP A 544 36.44 9.24 7.50
C ASP A 544 36.28 7.86 6.85
N THR A 545 35.13 7.21 7.05
CA THR A 545 34.86 5.84 6.55
C THR A 545 33.98 5.80 5.30
N LEU A 546 33.61 6.96 4.75
CA LEU A 546 32.69 7.07 3.62
C LEU A 546 33.09 6.25 2.39
N GLY A 547 34.37 6.30 2.02
CA GLY A 547 34.90 5.55 0.87
C GLY A 547 34.76 4.04 1.07
N THR A 548 35.08 3.57 2.27
CA THR A 548 34.97 2.16 2.66
C THR A 548 33.51 1.70 2.66
N ILE A 549 32.61 2.46 3.30
CA ILE A 549 31.17 2.16 3.35
C ILE A 549 30.57 2.11 1.94
N ALA A 550 30.92 3.06 1.07
CA ALA A 550 30.42 3.08 -0.31
C ALA A 550 30.93 1.88 -1.13
N TRP A 551 32.15 1.42 -0.89
CA TRP A 551 32.73 0.25 -1.54
C TRP A 551 32.11 -1.05 -1.03
N GLU A 552 31.94 -1.21 0.28
CA GLU A 552 31.31 -2.37 0.90
C GLU A 552 29.87 -2.57 0.41
N HIS A 553 29.12 -1.48 0.25
CA HIS A 553 27.72 -1.51 -0.20
C HIS A 553 27.56 -1.25 -1.70
N ILE A 554 28.62 -1.38 -2.51
CA ILE A 554 28.58 -1.01 -3.94
C ILE A 554 27.51 -1.77 -4.71
N ASN A 555 27.29 -3.06 -4.40
CA ASN A 555 26.28 -3.87 -5.06
C ASN A 555 24.85 -3.35 -4.79
N ILE A 556 24.59 -2.93 -3.54
CA ILE A 556 23.30 -2.31 -3.14
C ILE A 556 23.08 -1.01 -3.91
N ILE A 557 24.12 -0.17 -4.00
CA ILE A 557 24.08 1.10 -4.73
C ILE A 557 23.84 0.86 -6.22
N LEU A 558 24.53 -0.10 -6.83
CA LEU A 558 24.37 -0.45 -8.25
C LEU A 558 22.97 -0.98 -8.56
N VAL A 559 22.44 -1.89 -7.73
CA VAL A 559 21.07 -2.41 -7.89
C VAL A 559 20.05 -1.27 -7.72
N PHE A 560 20.24 -0.38 -6.75
CA PHE A 560 19.39 0.79 -6.57
C PHE A 560 19.42 1.70 -7.80
N ILE A 561 20.60 2.09 -8.27
CA ILE A 561 20.76 2.95 -9.46
C ILE A 561 20.13 2.28 -10.68
N ALA A 562 20.40 1.01 -10.93
CA ALA A 562 19.83 0.27 -12.06
C ALA A 562 18.31 0.23 -11.99
N GLY A 563 17.73 -0.08 -10.82
CA GLY A 563 16.29 -0.09 -10.62
C GLY A 563 15.64 1.29 -10.82
N MET A 564 16.30 2.35 -10.35
CA MET A 564 15.83 3.73 -10.56
C MET A 564 15.95 4.17 -12.02
N LEU A 565 17.02 3.82 -12.74
CA LEU A 565 17.16 4.06 -14.18
C LEU A 565 16.03 3.37 -14.96
N ILE A 566 15.76 2.09 -14.68
CA ILE A 566 14.64 1.34 -15.26
C ILE A 566 13.30 2.01 -14.93
N HIS A 567 13.12 2.48 -13.70
CA HIS A 567 11.94 3.22 -13.29
C HIS A 567 11.77 4.49 -14.14
N TRP A 568 12.84 5.22 -14.40
CA TRP A 568 12.82 6.48 -15.15
C TRP A 568 12.77 6.35 -16.68
N ILE A 569 12.84 5.14 -17.25
CA ILE A 569 12.66 4.94 -18.71
C ILE A 569 11.32 5.56 -19.20
N PRO A 570 11.30 6.31 -20.32
CA PRO A 570 10.07 6.89 -20.86
C PRO A 570 9.01 5.85 -21.25
N LYS A 571 7.72 6.21 -21.14
CA LYS A 571 6.60 5.29 -21.40
C LYS A 571 6.63 4.71 -22.83
N LYS A 572 7.07 5.48 -23.83
CA LYS A 572 7.20 5.03 -25.21
C LYS A 572 8.16 3.84 -25.33
N TRP A 573 9.33 3.94 -24.71
CA TRP A 573 10.33 2.86 -24.65
C TRP A 573 9.81 1.66 -23.87
N LYS A 574 9.16 1.89 -22.71
CA LYS A 574 8.51 0.83 -21.93
C LYS A 574 7.48 0.06 -22.74
N SER A 575 6.67 0.74 -23.54
CA SER A 575 5.69 0.08 -24.41
C SER A 575 6.36 -0.69 -25.54
N ARG A 576 7.46 -0.17 -26.10
CA ARG A 576 8.16 -0.77 -27.24
C ARG A 576 8.72 -2.14 -26.90
N TYR A 577 9.51 -2.28 -25.83
CA TYR A 577 10.11 -3.58 -25.48
C TYR A 577 9.05 -4.62 -25.06
N ARG A 578 7.96 -4.18 -24.41
CA ARG A 578 6.84 -5.07 -24.03
C ARG A 578 6.15 -5.64 -25.24
N ILE A 579 5.83 -4.77 -26.20
CA ILE A 579 5.19 -5.17 -27.46
C ILE A 579 6.12 -6.09 -28.25
N MET A 580 7.41 -5.75 -28.32
CA MET A 580 8.42 -6.54 -29.02
C MET A 580 8.49 -7.97 -28.48
N PHE A 581 8.60 -8.15 -27.16
CA PHE A 581 8.54 -9.45 -26.51
C PHE A 581 7.21 -10.16 -26.82
N ALA A 582 6.08 -9.49 -26.62
CA ALA A 582 4.76 -10.09 -26.83
C ALA A 582 4.45 -10.47 -28.28
N SER A 583 5.19 -9.92 -29.26
CA SER A 583 5.09 -10.24 -30.68
C SER A 583 6.01 -11.36 -31.15
N GLN A 584 6.90 -11.90 -30.30
CA GLN A 584 7.84 -12.94 -30.71
C GLN A 584 7.14 -14.23 -31.22
N PRO A 585 7.79 -14.98 -32.12
CA PRO A 585 7.52 -16.41 -32.33
C PRO A 585 7.48 -17.18 -31.00
N ILE A 586 6.55 -18.14 -30.87
CA ILE A 586 6.42 -18.92 -29.63
C ILE A 586 7.75 -19.58 -29.21
N PRO A 587 8.53 -20.22 -30.12
CA PRO A 587 9.81 -20.80 -29.74
C PRO A 587 10.80 -19.77 -29.17
N LEU A 588 10.88 -18.60 -29.81
CA LEU A 588 11.76 -17.51 -29.35
C LEU A 588 11.30 -16.94 -28.01
N MET A 589 9.98 -16.84 -27.79
CA MET A 589 9.42 -16.42 -26.51
C MET A 589 9.75 -17.41 -25.41
N VAL A 590 9.65 -18.72 -25.66
CA VAL A 590 10.03 -19.77 -24.71
C VAL A 590 11.52 -19.66 -24.35
N LEU A 591 12.40 -19.52 -25.34
CA LEU A 591 13.84 -19.33 -25.10
C LEU A 591 14.14 -18.06 -24.30
N SER A 592 13.50 -16.95 -24.66
CA SER A 592 13.65 -15.67 -23.95
C SER A 592 13.15 -15.77 -22.51
N THR A 593 12.01 -16.43 -22.29
CA THR A 593 11.45 -16.70 -20.97
C THR A 593 12.38 -17.57 -20.14
N ALA A 594 12.90 -18.67 -20.69
CA ALA A 594 13.83 -19.55 -20.01
C ALA A 594 15.12 -18.83 -19.60
N PHE A 595 15.68 -18.01 -20.49
CA PHE A 595 16.84 -17.18 -20.18
C PHE A 595 16.57 -16.15 -19.07
N ILE A 596 15.43 -15.45 -19.13
CA ILE A 596 15.06 -14.48 -18.09
C ILE A 596 14.86 -15.17 -16.74
N ILE A 597 14.20 -16.34 -16.70
CA ILE A 597 14.03 -17.12 -15.48
C ILE A 597 15.39 -17.58 -14.95
N PHE A 598 16.29 -18.05 -15.81
CA PHE A 598 17.65 -18.42 -15.42
C PHE A 598 18.38 -17.25 -14.75
N VAL A 599 18.31 -16.05 -15.33
CA VAL A 599 18.89 -14.83 -14.73
C VAL A 599 18.23 -14.50 -13.40
N ILE A 600 16.90 -14.52 -13.30
CA ILE A 600 16.17 -14.27 -12.04
C ILE A 600 16.61 -15.24 -10.95
N TYR A 601 16.81 -16.51 -11.29
CA TYR A 601 17.22 -17.54 -10.35
C TYR A 601 18.62 -17.29 -9.78
N GLN A 602 19.52 -16.64 -10.53
CA GLN A 602 20.85 -16.25 -10.02
C GLN A 602 20.79 -15.21 -8.88
N PHE A 603 19.66 -14.51 -8.72
CA PHE A 603 19.44 -13.53 -7.66
C PHE A 603 18.62 -14.08 -6.49
N MET A 604 18.14 -15.33 -6.56
CA MET A 604 17.39 -15.92 -5.46
C MET A 604 18.32 -16.20 -4.29
N SER A 605 18.08 -15.54 -3.16
CA SER A 605 18.67 -15.87 -1.87
C SER A 605 18.03 -17.15 -1.30
N ALA A 606 18.73 -17.82 -0.38
CA ALA A 606 18.19 -18.96 0.37
C ALA A 606 16.91 -18.58 1.12
N ASP A 607 16.84 -17.34 1.61
CA ASP A 607 15.68 -16.76 2.26
C ASP A 607 14.85 -15.96 1.24
N SER A 608 13.69 -16.49 0.83
CA SER A 608 12.73 -15.73 0.03
C SER A 608 11.85 -14.90 0.96
N CYS A 609 11.98 -13.58 0.94
CA CYS A 609 11.10 -12.70 1.70
C CYS A 609 9.66 -12.77 1.15
N PRO A 610 8.64 -12.95 2.01
CA PRO A 610 7.25 -12.74 1.63
C PRO A 610 7.06 -11.35 1.00
N PHE A 611 6.03 -11.18 0.18
CA PHE A 611 5.66 -9.83 -0.24
C PHE A 611 5.30 -8.99 0.99
N ILE A 612 5.54 -7.67 0.96
CA ILE A 612 5.42 -6.81 2.14
C ILE A 612 4.03 -6.88 2.78
N TYR A 613 2.99 -7.15 1.98
CA TYR A 613 1.62 -7.31 2.46
C TYR A 613 1.30 -8.66 3.11
N PHE A 614 2.19 -9.64 2.98
CA PHE A 614 2.15 -10.93 3.69
C PHE A 614 3.07 -10.93 4.92
N GLN A 615 3.83 -9.85 5.15
CA GLN A 615 4.62 -9.68 6.37
C GLN A 615 3.76 -9.13 7.53
N PHE A 616 2.62 -8.49 7.21
CA PHE A 616 1.51 -8.24 8.15
C PHE A 616 0.65 -9.49 8.30
#